data_AF-A0A364KLZ6-F1
#
_entry.id   AF-A0A364KLZ6-F1
#
_cell.length_a   1.000
_cell.length_b   1.000
_cell.length_c   1.000
_cell.angle_alpha   90.00
_cell.angle_beta   90.00
_cell.angle_gamma   90.00
#
_symmetry.space_group_name_H-M   'P 1'
#
loop_
_entity.id
_entity.type
_entity.pdbx_description
1 polymer ?
#
loop_
_entity_poly.entity_id
_entity_poly.type
_entity_poly.pdbx_seq_one_letter_code
_entity_poly.pdbx_strand_id
1 'polypeptide(L)'
;MNHKYSLPGWTYPRSGRIGRLAYFATVTVVALFVFSLAYVYVEEPPFWKSGPPPPRLDDMDTGSAHIMVSPGSSHVEPEASPLPTLPSLPRPALGSTTGSSHDTTSSEDDLASAVSSLHKPEGLRVVGIIFYGRRDRSSILECYLRQNLVSSGGWLDEVIFAANTDNKEDLAWLDRVADASGGDYKVVRMEEKGYGNVYEASFKERNTIYVKIDDDVVFIDPQAIPKAVTTLINNPNALMISANVVNSPALGWWHYHSDVARSYKPELEPNETALASRGNGAWKTSELPTWSGDHNLDFTKFENFTDYFNVDKPEDIPKHRWLPTRNETDLFTSSIAATNAEGGPHLTQWEIGAQNHYGFFEHLENNELGRYYLSKDYGKGTTWNMRGYRLSINFIVMHGADVLDYMDVITGHPQGDDEHQLTVEMPRLLRRPVLVESQSIVSHFSYGPQRWLHKTDIMERYFNYANDNVCPEQSLIDPMNPTKTWKLPSNPATSPQSSPSSASTTKPTLSLRFFRR
;
A
#
# COMPACT_ATOMS: atom_id res chain seq x y z
N MET A 1 -55.60 17.46 -31.96
CA MET A 1 -54.18 17.09 -32.10
C MET A 1 -54.02 15.70 -31.50
N ASN A 2 -54.20 14.70 -32.37
CA ASN A 2 -53.99 13.28 -32.11
C ASN A 2 -52.50 12.99 -32.31
N HIS A 3 -51.89 12.21 -31.43
CA HIS A 3 -50.98 11.11 -31.80
C HIS A 3 -50.71 10.25 -30.56
N LYS A 4 -51.62 9.30 -30.30
CA LYS A 4 -51.29 8.07 -29.58
C LYS A 4 -50.54 7.18 -30.56
N TYR A 5 -49.25 6.95 -30.33
CA TYR A 5 -48.52 5.90 -31.02
C TYR A 5 -48.84 4.56 -30.37
N SER A 6 -49.55 3.72 -31.12
CA SER A 6 -49.86 2.33 -30.83
C SER A 6 -48.63 1.45 -30.99
N LEU A 7 -48.39 0.58 -30.02
CA LEU A 7 -47.45 -0.55 -30.09
C LEU A 7 -47.84 -1.48 -31.27
N PRO A 8 -46.90 -1.90 -32.13
CA PRO A 8 -47.16 -2.99 -33.07
C PRO A 8 -47.15 -4.32 -32.32
N GLY A 9 -48.29 -5.01 -32.30
CA GLY A 9 -48.39 -6.39 -31.88
C GLY A 9 -47.56 -7.29 -32.81
N TRP A 10 -46.66 -8.06 -32.24
CA TRP A 10 -45.95 -9.12 -32.95
C TRP A 10 -46.90 -10.29 -33.20
N THR A 11 -47.33 -10.46 -34.43
CA THR A 11 -47.95 -11.68 -34.92
C THR A 11 -46.84 -12.68 -35.28
N TYR A 12 -46.81 -13.83 -34.59
CA TYR A 12 -45.96 -14.95 -34.97
C TYR A 12 -46.43 -15.52 -36.33
N PRO A 13 -45.58 -15.58 -37.37
CA PRO A 13 -45.89 -16.41 -38.51
C PRO A 13 -45.60 -17.87 -38.18
N ARG A 14 -46.57 -18.71 -38.54
CA ARG A 14 -46.51 -20.17 -38.53
C ARG A 14 -45.24 -20.69 -39.19
N SER A 15 -44.72 -21.77 -38.59
CA SER A 15 -43.66 -22.68 -39.04
C SER A 15 -43.40 -22.66 -40.56
N GLY A 16 -42.37 -21.92 -40.97
CA GLY A 16 -41.75 -22.08 -42.27
C GLY A 16 -40.71 -23.20 -42.20
N ARG A 17 -40.87 -24.23 -43.04
CA ARG A 17 -39.80 -25.21 -43.29
C ARG A 17 -38.54 -24.45 -43.69
N ILE A 18 -37.54 -24.44 -42.81
CA ILE A 18 -36.21 -23.92 -43.11
C ILE A 18 -35.71 -24.76 -44.29
N GLY A 19 -35.54 -24.12 -45.45
CA GLY A 19 -35.00 -24.79 -46.63
C GLY A 19 -33.66 -25.40 -46.28
N ARG A 20 -33.35 -26.60 -46.80
CA ARG A 20 -32.09 -27.32 -46.51
C ARG A 20 -30.86 -26.41 -46.58
N LEU A 21 -30.85 -25.47 -47.52
CA LEU A 21 -29.76 -24.49 -47.67
C LEU A 21 -29.60 -23.55 -46.47
N ALA A 22 -30.71 -23.04 -45.92
CA ALA A 22 -30.69 -22.17 -44.74
C ALA A 22 -30.32 -22.96 -43.47
N TYR A 23 -30.74 -24.23 -43.37
CA TYR A 23 -30.31 -25.11 -42.29
C TYR A 23 -28.80 -25.39 -42.35
N PHE A 24 -28.26 -25.71 -43.53
CA PHE A 24 -26.81 -25.90 -43.69
C PHE A 24 -26.02 -24.61 -43.45
N ALA A 25 -26.53 -23.44 -43.86
CA ALA A 25 -25.89 -22.17 -43.58
C ALA A 25 -25.84 -21.89 -42.06
N THR A 26 -26.95 -22.07 -41.35
CA THR A 26 -26.99 -21.87 -39.89
C THR A 26 -26.10 -22.86 -39.16
N VAL A 27 -26.12 -24.14 -39.54
CA VAL A 27 -25.22 -25.16 -38.95
C VAL A 27 -23.76 -24.84 -39.21
N THR A 28 -23.41 -24.34 -40.40
CA THR A 28 -22.03 -23.96 -40.73
C THR A 28 -21.58 -22.75 -39.92
N VAL A 29 -22.42 -21.72 -39.77
CA VAL A 29 -22.09 -20.53 -38.98
C VAL A 29 -21.95 -20.88 -37.49
N VAL A 30 -22.84 -21.72 -36.96
CA VAL A 30 -22.74 -22.19 -35.56
C VAL A 30 -21.51 -23.08 -35.37
N ALA A 31 -21.21 -23.98 -36.32
CA ALA A 31 -20.03 -24.82 -36.26
C ALA A 31 -18.73 -24.00 -36.32
N LEU A 32 -18.65 -23.00 -37.19
CA LEU A 32 -17.51 -22.07 -37.26
C LEU A 32 -17.40 -21.24 -35.99
N PHE A 33 -18.51 -20.78 -35.41
CA PHE A 33 -18.47 -20.03 -34.15
C PHE A 33 -17.99 -20.90 -32.98
N VAL A 34 -18.44 -22.15 -32.90
CA VAL A 34 -17.98 -23.12 -31.90
C VAL A 34 -16.52 -23.52 -32.15
N PHE A 35 -16.08 -23.66 -33.40
CA PHE A 35 -14.68 -23.93 -33.73
C PHE A 35 -13.78 -22.74 -33.39
N SER A 36 -14.22 -21.50 -33.63
CA SER A 36 -13.49 -20.30 -33.24
C SER A 36 -13.41 -20.14 -31.74
N LEU A 37 -14.50 -20.43 -31.00
CA LEU A 37 -14.46 -20.49 -29.54
C LEU A 37 -13.49 -21.58 -29.05
N ALA A 38 -13.57 -22.78 -29.60
CA ALA A 38 -12.65 -23.86 -29.25
C ALA A 38 -11.19 -23.51 -29.60
N TYR A 39 -10.93 -22.80 -30.70
CA TYR A 39 -9.60 -22.33 -31.08
C TYR A 39 -9.06 -21.28 -30.09
N VAL A 40 -9.90 -20.32 -29.66
CA VAL A 40 -9.57 -19.34 -28.63
C VAL A 40 -9.34 -19.99 -27.26
N TYR A 41 -9.96 -21.14 -26.98
CA TYR A 41 -9.78 -21.89 -25.73
C TYR A 41 -8.65 -22.94 -25.79
N VAL A 42 -8.15 -23.30 -26.98
CA VAL A 42 -7.08 -24.30 -27.19
C VAL A 42 -5.74 -23.63 -27.48
N GLU A 43 -5.72 -22.42 -28.05
CA GLU A 43 -4.51 -21.61 -28.04
C GLU A 43 -4.31 -20.99 -26.65
N GLU A 44 -3.32 -21.51 -25.91
CA GLU A 44 -2.74 -20.78 -24.80
C GLU A 44 -2.34 -19.38 -25.29
N PRO A 45 -2.76 -18.30 -24.61
CA PRO A 45 -2.28 -16.98 -24.97
C PRO A 45 -0.75 -16.98 -24.84
N PRO A 46 0.00 -16.22 -25.68
CA PRO A 46 1.46 -16.32 -25.78
C PRO A 46 2.23 -15.87 -24.51
N PHE A 47 1.55 -15.68 -23.39
CA PHE A 47 2.07 -15.05 -22.20
C PHE A 47 2.85 -15.96 -21.25
N TRP A 48 2.91 -17.28 -21.46
CA TRP A 48 3.72 -18.17 -20.62
C TRP A 48 4.32 -19.36 -21.36
N LYS A 49 5.36 -19.13 -22.17
CA LYS A 49 6.37 -20.19 -22.34
C LYS A 49 7.31 -20.12 -21.14
N SER A 50 7.34 -21.20 -20.35
CA SER A 50 8.36 -21.41 -19.33
C SER A 50 9.75 -21.20 -19.95
N GLY A 51 10.46 -20.17 -19.49
CA GLY A 51 11.84 -19.90 -19.91
C GLY A 51 12.76 -21.09 -19.60
N PRO A 52 13.90 -21.22 -20.30
CA PRO A 52 14.88 -22.24 -19.96
C PRO A 52 15.36 -22.06 -18.51
N PRO A 53 15.70 -23.15 -17.80
CA PRO A 53 16.16 -23.07 -16.42
C PRO A 53 17.41 -22.18 -16.32
N PRO A 54 17.58 -21.44 -15.21
CA PRO A 54 18.75 -20.57 -15.04
C PRO A 54 20.04 -21.39 -15.07
N PRO A 55 21.13 -20.84 -15.62
CA PRO A 55 22.43 -21.50 -15.59
C PRO A 55 22.87 -21.73 -14.13
N ARG A 56 23.54 -22.87 -13.90
CA ARG A 56 24.13 -23.19 -12.60
C ARG A 56 25.09 -22.07 -12.17
N LEU A 57 24.88 -21.53 -10.97
CA LEU A 57 25.89 -20.74 -10.26
C LEU A 57 27.06 -21.66 -9.93
N ASP A 58 28.06 -21.74 -10.79
CA ASP A 58 29.40 -22.17 -10.39
C ASP A 58 30.52 -21.31 -10.98
N ASP A 59 30.23 -20.30 -11.82
CA ASP A 59 31.26 -19.40 -12.34
C ASP A 59 30.71 -17.97 -12.50
N MET A 60 30.71 -17.19 -11.41
CA MET A 60 30.85 -15.73 -11.50
C MET A 60 31.56 -15.20 -10.25
N ASP A 61 32.72 -14.63 -10.51
CA ASP A 61 33.74 -14.12 -9.62
C ASP A 61 33.18 -13.07 -8.65
N THR A 62 33.21 -13.37 -7.35
CA THR A 62 32.86 -12.41 -6.30
C THR A 62 34.05 -11.48 -6.09
N GLY A 63 34.01 -10.32 -6.74
CA GLY A 63 34.93 -9.20 -6.49
C GLY A 63 34.77 -8.67 -5.07
N SER A 64 35.35 -9.38 -4.10
CA SER A 64 35.48 -8.96 -2.71
C SER A 64 36.54 -7.88 -2.63
N ALA A 65 36.13 -6.63 -2.43
CA ALA A 65 37.02 -5.58 -1.98
C ALA A 65 37.50 -5.91 -0.55
N HIS A 66 38.74 -6.40 -0.44
CA HIS A 66 39.41 -6.61 0.83
C HIS A 66 39.63 -5.29 1.57
N ILE A 67 38.90 -5.06 2.66
CA ILE A 67 39.28 -4.06 3.67
C ILE A 67 40.27 -4.73 4.63
N MET A 68 41.53 -4.28 4.58
CA MET A 68 42.55 -4.65 5.58
C MET A 68 42.21 -4.01 6.93
N VAL A 69 42.07 -4.83 7.97
CA VAL A 69 42.01 -4.38 9.37
C VAL A 69 43.32 -4.76 10.06
N SER A 70 44.08 -3.76 10.49
CA SER A 70 45.23 -3.91 11.40
C SER A 70 44.73 -4.08 12.86
N PRO A 71 45.36 -4.92 13.70
CA PRO A 71 44.93 -5.11 15.08
C PRO A 71 45.69 -4.20 16.06
N GLY A 72 44.96 -3.63 17.02
CA GLY A 72 45.53 -3.17 18.29
C GLY A 72 44.90 -1.92 18.89
N SER A 73 44.03 -2.06 19.89
CA SER A 73 44.35 -1.71 21.29
C SER A 73 43.12 -1.88 22.19
N SER A 74 43.39 -2.42 23.36
CA SER A 74 42.47 -2.63 24.49
C SER A 74 42.08 -1.30 25.15
N HIS A 75 40.77 -1.05 25.31
CA HIS A 75 40.30 -0.06 26.28
C HIS A 75 39.05 -0.57 27.03
N VAL A 76 39.10 -0.33 28.34
CA VAL A 76 38.24 -0.77 29.42
C VAL A 76 36.98 0.10 29.48
N GLU A 77 35.80 -0.51 29.59
CA GLU A 77 34.53 0.16 29.90
C GLU A 77 34.46 0.59 31.38
N PRO A 78 33.89 1.77 31.71
CA PRO A 78 33.35 2.04 33.03
C PRO A 78 31.81 1.98 33.08
N GLU A 79 31.32 1.45 34.20
CA GLU A 79 29.91 1.29 34.59
C GLU A 79 29.03 2.55 34.40
N ALA A 80 27.83 2.32 33.88
CA ALA A 80 26.78 3.33 33.74
C ALA A 80 26.02 3.59 35.06
N SER A 81 25.87 4.86 35.42
CA SER A 81 24.91 5.32 36.44
C SER A 81 23.51 5.50 35.84
N PRO A 82 22.40 5.33 36.60
CA PRO A 82 21.06 5.42 36.05
C PRO A 82 20.62 6.88 35.84
N LEU A 83 20.12 7.19 34.64
CA LEU A 83 19.45 8.44 34.27
C LEU A 83 17.91 8.29 34.30
N PRO A 84 17.18 9.39 34.50
CA PRO A 84 15.80 9.38 35.00
C PRO A 84 14.76 9.17 33.90
N THR A 85 13.57 8.71 34.31
CA THR A 85 12.39 8.49 33.48
C THR A 85 11.86 9.81 32.92
N LEU A 86 11.68 9.90 31.59
CA LEU A 86 11.05 11.02 30.90
C LEU A 86 9.70 10.61 30.27
N PRO A 87 8.76 11.56 30.09
CA PRO A 87 7.34 11.28 29.85
C PRO A 87 7.00 11.02 28.38
N SER A 88 5.82 10.45 28.18
CA SER A 88 5.18 10.17 26.89
C SER A 88 5.24 11.34 25.90
N LEU A 89 5.70 11.06 24.67
CA LEU A 89 5.81 12.01 23.58
C LEU A 89 4.43 12.53 23.10
N PRO A 90 4.32 13.81 22.69
CA PRO A 90 3.14 14.33 22.01
C PRO A 90 3.09 13.91 20.53
N ARG A 91 1.87 13.70 20.04
CA ARG A 91 1.52 13.53 18.61
C ARG A 91 2.09 14.69 17.77
N PRO A 92 2.58 14.48 16.54
CA PRO A 92 2.97 15.56 15.65
C PRO A 92 1.83 16.57 15.49
N ALA A 93 2.15 17.86 15.54
CA ALA A 93 1.17 18.91 15.41
C ALA A 93 0.51 18.86 14.03
N LEU A 94 -0.82 18.75 14.02
CA LEU A 94 -1.63 19.04 12.84
C LEU A 94 -1.41 20.52 12.52
N GLY A 95 -0.86 20.81 11.33
CA GLY A 95 -0.47 22.16 10.94
C GLY A 95 -1.65 23.13 10.99
N SER A 96 -1.59 24.11 11.88
CA SER A 96 -2.46 25.27 11.88
C SER A 96 -2.09 26.17 10.69
N THR A 97 -3.05 26.44 9.82
CA THR A 97 -2.94 27.41 8.74
C THR A 97 -2.77 28.82 9.31
N THR A 98 -1.65 29.47 9.00
CA THR A 98 -1.50 30.92 9.20
C THR A 98 -1.18 31.59 7.87
N GLY A 99 -2.12 32.38 7.35
CA GLY A 99 -1.83 33.52 6.47
C GLY A 99 -2.57 33.58 5.14
N SER A 100 -3.79 34.16 5.13
CA SER A 100 -4.12 35.43 4.47
C SER A 100 -5.63 35.55 4.28
N SER A 101 -6.15 36.71 4.66
CA SER A 101 -7.55 37.07 4.84
C SER A 101 -8.42 36.91 3.59
N HIS A 102 -9.47 36.08 3.69
CA HIS A 102 -10.79 36.36 3.12
C HIS A 102 -11.87 35.67 3.96
N ASP A 103 -12.84 36.47 4.42
CA ASP A 103 -14.00 36.06 5.20
C ASP A 103 -14.87 35.03 4.46
N THR A 104 -14.84 33.77 4.90
CA THR A 104 -15.98 32.86 4.89
C THR A 104 -15.80 31.80 5.99
N THR A 105 -16.53 31.97 7.08
CA THR A 105 -16.49 31.13 8.28
C THR A 105 -17.30 29.83 8.14
N SER A 106 -16.81 28.78 8.82
CA SER A 106 -17.57 27.74 9.56
C SER A 106 -17.88 26.36 8.95
N SER A 107 -17.07 25.81 8.03
CA SER A 107 -17.21 24.38 7.68
C SER A 107 -15.91 23.58 7.58
N GLU A 108 -14.79 24.21 7.22
CA GLU A 108 -13.52 23.50 7.06
C GLU A 108 -12.85 23.18 8.41
N ASP A 109 -12.95 24.10 9.37
CA ASP A 109 -12.46 23.90 10.74
C ASP A 109 -13.28 22.83 11.51
N ASP A 110 -14.58 22.70 11.23
CA ASP A 110 -15.43 21.69 11.86
C ASP A 110 -15.13 20.27 11.33
N LEU A 111 -14.77 20.14 10.05
CA LEU A 111 -14.38 18.85 9.47
C LEU A 111 -12.95 18.47 9.86
N ALA A 112 -12.00 19.39 9.86
CA ALA A 112 -10.65 19.15 10.36
C ALA A 112 -10.64 18.77 11.86
N SER A 113 -11.51 19.41 12.66
CA SER A 113 -11.74 19.08 14.07
C SER A 113 -12.44 17.73 14.26
N ALA A 114 -13.45 17.39 13.46
CA ALA A 114 -14.11 16.08 13.47
C ALA A 114 -13.16 14.94 13.02
N VAL A 115 -12.25 15.22 12.08
CA VAL A 115 -11.29 14.25 11.54
C VAL A 115 -10.13 13.99 12.51
N SER A 116 -9.75 14.95 13.35
CA SER A 116 -8.83 14.76 14.49
C SER A 116 -9.39 13.80 15.58
N SER A 117 -10.69 13.46 15.51
CA SER A 117 -11.45 12.82 16.59
C SER A 117 -11.93 11.37 16.34
N LEU A 118 -11.46 10.70 15.27
CA LEU A 118 -11.85 9.30 15.02
C LEU A 118 -11.25 8.36 16.07
N HIS A 119 -12.06 8.00 17.06
CA HIS A 119 -11.74 6.98 18.05
C HIS A 119 -12.23 5.63 17.57
N LYS A 120 -11.42 4.60 17.79
CA LYS A 120 -11.83 3.22 17.49
C LYS A 120 -13.09 2.89 18.30
N PRO A 121 -14.19 2.44 17.65
CA PRO A 121 -15.39 2.03 18.38
C PRO A 121 -15.09 0.90 19.38
N GLU A 122 -15.68 0.99 20.58
CA GLU A 122 -15.51 -0.02 21.62
C GLU A 122 -16.03 -1.38 21.14
N GLY A 123 -15.25 -2.44 21.41
CA GLY A 123 -15.61 -3.81 21.02
C GLY A 123 -15.46 -4.12 19.53
N LEU A 124 -15.05 -3.16 18.69
CA LEU A 124 -14.76 -3.41 17.28
C LEU A 124 -13.42 -4.12 17.13
N ARG A 125 -13.42 -5.31 16.52
CA ARG A 125 -12.19 -6.02 16.16
C ARG A 125 -11.75 -5.70 14.74
N VAL A 126 -10.51 -5.22 14.58
CA VAL A 126 -9.89 -4.90 13.30
C VAL A 126 -8.54 -5.60 13.18
N VAL A 127 -8.35 -6.41 12.16
CA VAL A 127 -7.13 -7.20 11.95
C VAL A 127 -6.51 -6.85 10.59
N GLY A 128 -5.22 -6.53 10.59
CA GLY A 128 -4.45 -6.33 9.36
C GLY A 128 -3.97 -7.68 8.81
N ILE A 129 -4.20 -7.96 7.53
CA ILE A 129 -3.67 -9.16 6.84
C ILE A 129 -2.69 -8.70 5.78
N ILE A 130 -1.41 -9.01 5.98
CA ILE A 130 -0.34 -8.65 5.06
C ILE A 130 -0.06 -9.82 4.13
N PHE A 131 -0.24 -9.59 2.84
CA PHE A 131 0.11 -10.55 1.80
C PHE A 131 1.62 -10.48 1.58
N TYR A 132 2.37 -11.22 2.39
CA TYR A 132 3.82 -11.10 2.51
C TYR A 132 4.58 -11.94 1.48
N GLY A 133 5.39 -11.29 0.65
CA GLY A 133 6.29 -11.96 -0.30
C GLY A 133 7.75 -11.48 -0.23
N ARG A 134 7.97 -10.21 0.15
CA ARG A 134 9.25 -9.49 -0.01
C ARG A 134 9.59 -8.66 1.22
N ARG A 135 10.79 -8.88 1.76
CA ARG A 135 11.29 -8.21 2.96
C ARG A 135 11.59 -6.72 2.78
N ASP A 136 12.21 -6.35 1.66
CA ASP A 136 12.66 -4.97 1.43
C ASP A 136 11.48 -4.00 1.55
N ARG A 137 10.35 -4.30 0.92
CA ARG A 137 9.17 -3.44 0.95
C ARG A 137 8.44 -3.51 2.30
N SER A 138 8.30 -4.74 2.83
CA SER A 138 7.67 -4.97 4.13
C SER A 138 8.36 -4.27 5.29
N SER A 139 9.68 -4.03 5.17
CA SER A 139 10.42 -3.31 6.21
C SER A 139 10.04 -1.83 6.33
N ILE A 140 9.53 -1.22 5.25
CA ILE A 140 8.89 0.11 5.32
C ILE A 140 7.50 -0.02 5.91
N LEU A 141 6.71 -0.99 5.41
CA LEU A 141 5.33 -1.20 5.82
C LEU A 141 5.20 -1.44 7.33
N GLU A 142 6.14 -2.15 7.94
CA GLU A 142 6.17 -2.42 9.39
C GLU A 142 6.05 -1.15 10.24
N CYS A 143 6.73 -0.06 9.86
CA CYS A 143 6.65 1.21 10.59
C CYS A 143 5.21 1.75 10.62
N TYR A 144 4.51 1.68 9.49
CA TYR A 144 3.11 2.11 9.41
C TYR A 144 2.16 1.16 10.15
N LEU A 145 2.40 -0.15 10.08
CA LEU A 145 1.60 -1.14 10.80
C LEU A 145 1.67 -0.90 12.30
N ARG A 146 2.86 -0.61 12.84
CA ARG A 146 3.04 -0.31 14.27
C ARG A 146 2.30 0.94 14.71
N GLN A 147 2.43 2.03 13.97
CA GLN A 147 1.66 3.25 14.26
C GLN A 147 0.15 2.99 14.27
N ASN A 148 -0.31 2.04 13.46
CA ASN A 148 -1.71 1.67 13.37
C ASN A 148 -2.16 0.58 14.36
N LEU A 149 -1.28 0.02 15.19
CA LEU A 149 -1.68 -0.89 16.27
C LEU A 149 -2.43 -0.14 17.38
N VAL A 150 -3.40 -0.80 18.01
CA VAL A 150 -4.12 -0.27 19.18
C VAL A 150 -3.15 0.05 20.32
N SER A 151 -2.10 -0.74 20.51
CA SER A 151 -1.03 -0.49 21.48
C SER A 151 -0.30 0.84 21.25
N SER A 152 -0.37 1.39 20.04
CA SER A 152 0.20 2.68 19.63
C SER A 152 -0.86 3.77 19.36
N GLY A 153 -2.13 3.53 19.74
CA GLY A 153 -3.24 4.47 19.53
C GLY A 153 -3.89 4.39 18.14
N GLY A 154 -3.53 3.39 17.33
CA GLY A 154 -4.17 3.06 16.06
C GLY A 154 -5.38 2.15 16.21
N TRP A 155 -5.82 1.53 15.12
CA TRP A 155 -7.06 0.74 15.06
C TRP A 155 -6.86 -0.77 14.93
N LEU A 156 -5.67 -1.25 14.55
CA LEU A 156 -5.37 -2.67 14.37
C LEU A 156 -5.16 -3.36 15.73
N ASP A 157 -6.00 -4.33 16.07
CA ASP A 157 -5.81 -5.16 17.27
C ASP A 157 -4.67 -6.16 17.10
N GLU A 158 -4.43 -6.57 15.86
CA GLU A 158 -3.50 -7.63 15.50
C GLU A 158 -3.12 -7.47 14.03
N VAL A 159 -1.91 -7.89 13.68
CA VAL A 159 -1.48 -8.04 12.29
C VAL A 159 -1.05 -9.48 12.02
N ILE A 160 -1.57 -10.05 10.94
CA ILE A 160 -1.21 -11.37 10.47
C ILE A 160 -0.41 -11.20 9.18
N PHE A 161 0.85 -11.64 9.18
CA PHE A 161 1.65 -11.79 7.98
C PHE A 161 1.39 -13.16 7.38
N ALA A 162 0.69 -13.19 6.25
CA ALA A 162 0.46 -14.38 5.46
C ALA A 162 1.63 -14.57 4.48
N ALA A 163 2.58 -15.41 4.87
CA ALA A 163 3.84 -15.58 4.16
C ALA A 163 3.67 -16.46 2.91
N ASN A 164 3.58 -15.81 1.75
CA ASN A 164 3.50 -16.39 0.42
C ASN A 164 4.87 -16.36 -0.30
N THR A 165 5.94 -16.72 0.41
CA THR A 165 7.33 -16.78 -0.11
C THR A 165 8.05 -17.99 0.46
N ASP A 166 9.06 -18.48 -0.27
CA ASP A 166 9.98 -19.54 0.19
C ASP A 166 11.40 -19.00 0.46
N ASN A 167 11.60 -17.69 0.33
CA ASN A 167 12.88 -17.07 0.64
C ASN A 167 13.16 -17.20 2.15
N LYS A 168 14.16 -18.02 2.49
CA LYS A 168 14.54 -18.33 3.87
C LYS A 168 15.00 -17.10 4.66
N GLU A 169 15.67 -16.16 4.01
CA GLU A 169 16.15 -14.94 4.68
C GLU A 169 15.00 -14.00 5.02
N ASP A 170 14.03 -13.89 4.11
CA ASP A 170 12.82 -13.09 4.28
C ASP A 170 11.91 -13.70 5.35
N LEU A 171 11.77 -15.02 5.38
CA LEU A 171 11.03 -15.73 6.44
C LEU A 171 11.72 -15.59 7.80
N ALA A 172 13.05 -15.72 7.85
CA ALA A 172 13.80 -15.55 9.09
C ALA A 172 13.74 -14.11 9.61
N TRP A 173 13.69 -13.11 8.72
CA TRP A 173 13.44 -11.72 9.12
C TRP A 173 12.03 -11.58 9.70
N LEU A 174 11.03 -12.14 9.03
CA LEU A 174 9.64 -12.06 9.48
C LEU A 174 9.45 -12.71 10.86
N ASP A 175 10.07 -13.86 11.11
CA ASP A 175 10.04 -14.50 12.44
C ASP A 175 10.61 -13.56 13.52
N ARG A 176 11.74 -12.89 13.26
CA ARG A 176 12.31 -11.93 14.20
C ARG A 176 11.39 -10.73 14.46
N VAL A 177 10.72 -10.23 13.42
CA VAL A 177 9.75 -9.13 13.54
C VAL A 177 8.58 -9.57 14.42
N ALA A 178 8.03 -10.75 14.16
CA ALA A 178 6.92 -11.29 14.91
C ALA A 178 7.28 -11.55 16.38
N ASP A 179 8.43 -12.18 16.64
CA ASP A 179 8.93 -12.42 18.00
C ASP A 179 9.15 -11.11 18.77
N ALA A 180 9.71 -10.10 18.11
CA ALA A 180 9.95 -8.80 18.72
C ALA A 180 8.65 -8.03 19.01
N SER A 181 7.55 -8.30 18.30
CA SER A 181 6.26 -7.63 18.49
C SER A 181 5.59 -7.90 19.83
N GLY A 182 6.02 -8.93 20.57
CA GLY A 182 5.42 -9.30 21.85
C GLY A 182 3.99 -9.86 21.74
N GLY A 183 3.57 -10.30 20.54
CA GLY A 183 2.28 -10.93 20.29
C GLY A 183 1.32 -10.13 19.40
N ASP A 184 1.65 -8.87 19.10
CA ASP A 184 0.86 -8.04 18.19
C ASP A 184 0.87 -8.59 16.75
N TYR A 185 1.93 -9.31 16.37
CA TYR A 185 2.13 -9.91 15.05
C TYR A 185 2.07 -11.44 15.08
N LYS A 186 1.31 -12.01 14.15
CA LYS A 186 1.27 -13.44 13.86
C LYS A 186 1.79 -13.74 12.47
N VAL A 187 2.38 -14.92 12.30
CA VAL A 187 2.87 -15.42 11.02
C VAL A 187 2.08 -16.66 10.64
N VAL A 188 1.45 -16.63 9.46
CA VAL A 188 0.79 -17.78 8.86
C VAL A 188 1.58 -18.14 7.60
N ARG A 189 2.16 -19.34 7.56
CA ARG A 189 2.95 -19.82 6.42
C ARG A 189 2.05 -20.55 5.44
N MET A 190 2.18 -20.24 4.16
CA MET A 190 1.45 -20.95 3.10
C MET A 190 2.16 -22.27 2.80
N GLU A 191 1.47 -23.39 2.99
CA GLU A 191 1.94 -24.72 2.55
C GLU A 191 1.98 -24.81 1.03
N GLU A 192 0.93 -24.31 0.38
CA GLU A 192 0.83 -24.15 -1.08
C GLU A 192 0.73 -22.67 -1.43
N LYS A 193 1.54 -22.20 -2.39
CA LYS A 193 1.52 -20.80 -2.82
C LYS A 193 0.25 -20.49 -3.61
N GLY A 194 -0.25 -19.28 -3.45
CA GLY A 194 -1.43 -18.80 -4.15
C GLY A 194 -2.25 -17.86 -3.28
N TYR A 195 -2.82 -16.83 -3.91
CA TYR A 195 -3.57 -15.81 -3.17
C TYR A 195 -4.84 -16.37 -2.53
N GLY A 196 -5.52 -17.34 -3.18
CA GLY A 196 -6.67 -18.03 -2.58
C GLY A 196 -6.34 -18.71 -1.23
N ASN A 197 -5.19 -19.39 -1.15
CA ASN A 197 -4.74 -20.06 0.07
C ASN A 197 -4.47 -19.07 1.21
N VAL A 198 -4.06 -17.84 0.89
CA VAL A 198 -3.90 -16.78 1.89
C VAL A 198 -5.23 -16.45 2.57
N TYR A 199 -6.32 -16.34 1.79
CA TYR A 199 -7.65 -16.10 2.33
C TYR A 199 -8.09 -17.24 3.25
N GLU A 200 -8.00 -18.47 2.76
CA GLU A 200 -8.39 -19.66 3.53
C GLU A 200 -7.59 -19.81 4.82
N ALA A 201 -6.29 -19.52 4.80
CA ALA A 201 -5.41 -19.70 5.95
C ALA A 201 -5.53 -18.58 6.99
N SER A 202 -5.83 -17.34 6.56
CA SER A 202 -5.67 -16.15 7.42
C SER A 202 -6.98 -15.52 7.89
N PHE A 203 -8.09 -15.71 7.17
CA PHE A 203 -9.38 -15.13 7.52
C PHE A 203 -10.20 -16.16 8.29
N LYS A 204 -10.32 -16.00 9.62
CA LYS A 204 -10.88 -17.04 10.51
C LYS A 204 -12.03 -16.57 11.39
N GLU A 205 -12.17 -15.28 11.56
CA GLU A 205 -13.12 -14.66 12.49
C GLU A 205 -14.24 -13.92 11.75
N ARG A 206 -15.49 -14.29 12.00
CA ARG A 206 -16.68 -13.69 11.37
C ARG A 206 -16.94 -12.26 11.85
N ASN A 207 -16.87 -12.03 13.16
CA ASN A 207 -17.17 -10.74 13.78
C ASN A 207 -15.92 -9.86 13.84
N THR A 208 -15.31 -9.62 12.68
CA THR A 208 -14.04 -8.90 12.54
C THR A 208 -14.06 -8.11 11.25
N ILE A 209 -13.44 -6.93 11.26
CA ILE A 209 -13.11 -6.21 10.04
C ILE A 209 -11.66 -6.52 9.68
N TYR A 210 -11.42 -6.99 8.46
CA TYR A 210 -10.08 -7.23 7.96
C TYR A 210 -9.62 -6.08 7.09
N VAL A 211 -8.39 -5.64 7.28
CA VAL A 211 -7.67 -4.73 6.40
C VAL A 211 -6.63 -5.55 5.66
N LYS A 212 -6.91 -5.90 4.40
CA LYS A 212 -5.93 -6.59 3.54
C LYS A 212 -4.95 -5.57 2.97
N ILE A 213 -3.66 -5.86 3.05
CA ILE A 213 -2.57 -4.96 2.63
C ILE A 213 -1.52 -5.79 1.88
N ASP A 214 -1.12 -5.35 0.69
CA ASP A 214 0.06 -5.93 0.01
C ASP A 214 1.36 -5.51 0.68
N ASP A 215 2.37 -6.38 0.60
CA ASP A 215 3.70 -6.14 1.18
C ASP A 215 4.46 -4.95 0.60
N ASP A 216 3.99 -4.43 -0.54
CA ASP A 216 4.55 -3.29 -1.24
C ASP A 216 3.70 -2.03 -1.18
N VAL A 217 2.82 -1.95 -0.19
CA VAL A 217 2.33 -0.67 0.32
C VAL A 217 3.47 0.03 1.08
N VAL A 218 3.91 1.18 0.54
CA VAL A 218 5.09 1.93 1.01
C VAL A 218 4.75 3.24 1.72
N PHE A 219 3.47 3.61 1.73
CA PHE A 219 2.94 4.72 2.51
C PHE A 219 1.51 4.44 2.92
N ILE A 220 1.17 4.76 4.17
CA ILE A 220 -0.21 4.74 4.70
C ILE A 220 -0.42 6.06 5.43
N ASP A 221 -1.41 6.85 5.00
CA ASP A 221 -1.82 8.04 5.74
C ASP A 221 -2.28 7.63 7.16
N PRO A 222 -1.92 8.36 8.23
CA PRO A 222 -2.28 7.98 9.60
C PRO A 222 -3.78 7.75 9.83
N GLN A 223 -4.64 8.31 8.97
CA GLN A 223 -6.09 8.16 9.07
C GLN A 223 -6.67 7.20 8.03
N ALA A 224 -5.84 6.58 7.19
CA ALA A 224 -6.31 5.70 6.11
C ALA A 224 -7.15 4.54 6.63
N ILE A 225 -6.65 3.82 7.65
CA ILE A 225 -7.38 2.70 8.27
C ILE A 225 -8.65 3.18 8.99
N PRO A 226 -8.59 4.15 9.92
CA PRO A 226 -9.79 4.69 10.57
C PRO A 226 -10.89 5.12 9.59
N LYS A 227 -10.52 5.85 8.53
CA LYS A 227 -11.47 6.33 7.52
C LYS A 227 -12.08 5.18 6.73
N ALA A 228 -11.27 4.26 6.20
CA ALA A 228 -11.78 3.14 5.39
C ALA A 228 -12.68 2.19 6.22
N VAL A 229 -12.30 1.91 7.48
CA VAL A 229 -13.10 1.10 8.41
C VAL A 229 -14.42 1.82 8.77
N THR A 230 -14.36 3.11 9.09
CA THR A 230 -15.57 3.92 9.37
C THR A 230 -16.51 3.94 8.17
N THR A 231 -15.96 4.07 6.97
CA THR A 231 -16.72 4.05 5.73
C THR A 231 -17.39 2.70 5.49
N LEU A 232 -16.72 1.57 5.80
CA LEU A 232 -17.34 0.25 5.72
C LEU A 232 -18.54 0.15 6.68
N ILE A 233 -18.37 0.55 7.94
CA ILE A 233 -19.41 0.51 8.97
C ILE A 233 -20.62 1.38 8.58
N ASN A 234 -20.37 2.59 8.08
CA ASN A 234 -21.41 3.54 7.69
C ASN A 234 -22.11 3.17 6.38
N ASN A 235 -21.56 2.21 5.62
CA ASN A 235 -22.13 1.73 4.36
C ASN A 235 -22.36 0.21 4.43
N PRO A 236 -23.33 -0.27 5.22
CA PRO A 236 -23.53 -1.71 5.45
C PRO A 236 -23.90 -2.51 4.21
N ASN A 237 -24.32 -1.84 3.12
CA ASN A 237 -24.59 -2.48 1.83
C ASN A 237 -23.32 -2.63 0.97
N ALA A 238 -22.24 -1.90 1.25
CA ALA A 238 -20.97 -2.08 0.54
C ALA A 238 -20.42 -3.48 0.81
N LEU A 239 -19.84 -4.10 -0.22
CA LEU A 239 -19.13 -5.37 -0.06
C LEU A 239 -17.76 -5.14 0.58
N MET A 240 -17.07 -4.10 0.13
CA MET A 240 -15.72 -3.76 0.55
C MET A 240 -15.42 -2.29 0.27
N ILE A 241 -14.45 -1.76 1.02
CA ILE A 241 -13.91 -0.41 0.84
C ILE A 241 -12.45 -0.52 0.42
N SER A 242 -12.07 0.09 -0.69
CA SER A 242 -10.66 0.30 -1.03
C SER A 242 -10.18 1.64 -0.49
N ALA A 243 -8.90 1.73 -0.16
CA ALA A 243 -8.24 3.02 -0.03
C ALA A 243 -8.14 3.73 -1.40
N ASN A 244 -7.89 5.03 -1.36
CA ASN A 244 -7.43 5.84 -2.47
C ASN A 244 -5.92 5.61 -2.69
N VAL A 245 -5.61 4.62 -3.52
CA VAL A 245 -4.25 4.13 -3.74
C VAL A 245 -3.55 4.93 -4.85
N VAL A 246 -2.45 5.59 -4.50
CA VAL A 246 -1.50 6.21 -5.44
C VAL A 246 -0.75 5.11 -6.21
N ASN A 247 -0.50 5.36 -7.50
CA ASN A 247 -0.06 4.36 -8.46
C ASN A 247 -1.06 3.20 -8.54
N SER A 248 -2.34 3.52 -8.77
CA SER A 248 -3.39 2.53 -9.03
C SER A 248 -3.83 2.58 -10.49
N PRO A 249 -4.07 1.43 -11.15
CA PRO A 249 -4.59 1.38 -12.51
C PRO A 249 -5.90 2.16 -12.65
N ALA A 250 -6.88 1.82 -11.81
CA ALA A 250 -8.22 2.40 -11.93
C ALA A 250 -8.30 3.84 -11.40
N LEU A 251 -7.52 4.19 -10.37
CA LEU A 251 -7.55 5.55 -9.78
C LEU A 251 -6.59 6.52 -10.46
N GLY A 252 -5.60 6.01 -11.21
CA GLY A 252 -4.59 6.82 -11.89
C GLY A 252 -5.18 7.81 -12.88
N TRP A 253 -6.30 7.46 -13.53
CA TRP A 253 -7.04 8.43 -14.36
C TRP A 253 -7.56 9.62 -13.56
N TRP A 254 -8.11 9.38 -12.37
CA TRP A 254 -8.61 10.45 -11.50
C TRP A 254 -7.48 11.31 -10.97
N HIS A 255 -6.37 10.69 -10.54
CA HIS A 255 -5.19 11.41 -10.09
C HIS A 255 -4.61 12.27 -11.21
N TYR A 256 -4.52 11.74 -12.44
CA TYR A 256 -4.05 12.52 -13.58
C TYR A 256 -4.93 13.73 -13.92
N HIS A 257 -6.26 13.60 -13.78
CA HIS A 257 -7.22 14.68 -14.05
C HIS A 257 -7.55 15.55 -12.83
N SER A 258 -6.82 15.38 -11.73
CA SER A 258 -6.88 16.23 -10.55
C SER A 258 -5.61 17.08 -10.45
N ASP A 259 -5.57 18.03 -9.51
CA ASP A 259 -4.41 18.93 -9.33
C ASP A 259 -3.15 18.24 -8.75
N VAL A 260 -3.09 16.90 -8.81
CA VAL A 260 -1.98 16.08 -8.28
C VAL A 260 -1.01 15.58 -9.35
N ALA A 261 -1.38 15.65 -10.63
CA ALA A 261 -0.45 15.32 -11.69
C ALA A 261 0.68 16.35 -11.75
N ARG A 262 1.93 15.89 -11.66
CA ARG A 262 3.11 16.75 -11.73
C ARG A 262 4.02 16.33 -12.86
N SER A 263 4.65 17.29 -13.52
CA SER A 263 5.56 17.03 -14.63
C SER A 263 6.96 16.66 -14.11
N TYR A 264 7.31 15.39 -14.27
CA TYR A 264 8.63 14.84 -13.99
C TYR A 264 9.14 14.10 -15.22
N LYS A 265 10.45 14.14 -15.47
CA LYS A 265 11.13 13.40 -16.54
C LYS A 265 12.38 12.71 -15.98
N PRO A 266 12.80 11.57 -16.54
CA PRO A 266 13.98 10.86 -16.04
C PRO A 266 15.26 11.67 -16.23
N GLU A 267 16.19 11.57 -15.27
CA GLU A 267 17.56 12.07 -15.41
C GLU A 267 18.33 11.15 -16.35
N LEU A 268 18.58 11.61 -17.58
CA LEU A 268 19.18 10.81 -18.66
C LEU A 268 20.68 10.55 -18.44
N GLU A 269 21.35 11.44 -17.72
CA GLU A 269 22.76 11.33 -17.30
C GLU A 269 22.82 11.26 -15.77
N PRO A 270 22.50 10.11 -15.15
CA PRO A 270 22.34 10.02 -13.71
C PRO A 270 23.67 10.23 -12.97
N ASN A 271 23.62 11.04 -11.91
CA ASN A 271 24.72 11.15 -10.96
C ASN A 271 24.49 10.18 -9.79
N GLU A 272 25.21 9.06 -9.77
CA GLU A 272 25.07 8.01 -8.75
C GLU A 272 25.20 8.54 -7.31
N THR A 273 26.07 9.54 -7.09
CA THR A 273 26.28 10.12 -5.76
C THR A 273 25.13 11.02 -5.28
N ALA A 274 24.26 11.43 -6.20
CA ALA A 274 23.10 12.29 -5.92
C ALA A 274 21.79 11.50 -5.78
N LEU A 275 21.81 10.18 -5.99
CA LEU A 275 20.64 9.33 -5.81
C LEU A 275 20.29 9.19 -4.33
N ALA A 276 18.99 9.01 -4.04
CA ALA A 276 18.60 8.60 -2.70
C ALA A 276 19.24 7.25 -2.36
N SER A 277 19.92 7.20 -1.23
CA SER A 277 20.39 5.97 -0.60
C SER A 277 19.69 5.84 0.74
N ARG A 278 19.53 4.60 1.22
CA ARG A 278 18.97 4.39 2.55
C ARG A 278 19.77 5.21 3.59
N GLY A 279 19.08 5.97 4.42
CA GLY A 279 19.66 6.69 5.57
C GLY A 279 20.35 8.01 5.25
N ASN A 280 20.35 8.45 3.98
CA ASN A 280 20.88 9.78 3.64
C ASN A 280 19.85 10.91 3.77
N GLY A 281 18.60 10.59 4.14
CA GLY A 281 17.51 11.56 4.32
C GLY A 281 16.95 12.15 3.01
N ALA A 282 17.44 11.73 1.85
CA ALA A 282 16.99 12.24 0.55
C ALA A 282 15.62 11.63 0.20
N TRP A 283 14.54 12.35 0.49
CA TRP A 283 13.19 12.02 0.02
C TRP A 283 12.44 13.23 -0.55
N LYS A 284 12.78 14.44 -0.09
CA LYS A 284 12.18 15.70 -0.53
C LYS A 284 12.42 15.96 -2.01
N THR A 285 11.40 16.44 -2.70
CA THR A 285 11.50 16.79 -4.12
C THR A 285 11.93 18.23 -4.32
N SER A 286 11.76 19.11 -3.32
CA SER A 286 12.27 20.49 -3.36
C SER A 286 13.80 20.56 -3.51
N GLU A 287 14.50 19.53 -3.05
CA GLU A 287 15.96 19.37 -3.11
C GLU A 287 16.45 18.84 -4.48
N LEU A 288 15.53 18.37 -5.34
CA LEU A 288 15.87 17.91 -6.69
C LEU A 288 16.21 19.09 -7.60
N PRO A 289 17.24 18.96 -8.46
CA PRO A 289 17.48 19.93 -9.51
C PRO A 289 16.33 19.91 -10.52
N THR A 290 16.15 21.03 -11.21
CA THR A 290 15.25 21.09 -12.37
C THR A 290 15.77 20.21 -13.48
N TRP A 291 14.86 19.50 -14.15
CA TRP A 291 15.19 18.71 -15.33
C TRP A 291 15.83 19.58 -16.41
N SER A 292 16.97 19.15 -16.94
CA SER A 292 17.80 19.94 -17.87
C SER A 292 17.92 19.34 -19.28
N GLY A 293 17.11 18.33 -19.60
CA GLY A 293 17.10 17.68 -20.91
C GLY A 293 16.37 18.50 -21.99
N ASP A 294 16.28 17.93 -23.20
CA ASP A 294 15.51 18.55 -24.29
C ASP A 294 14.00 18.41 -24.07
N HIS A 295 13.33 19.51 -23.73
CA HIS A 295 11.89 19.56 -23.44
C HIS A 295 10.99 18.99 -24.56
N ASN A 296 11.50 18.86 -25.80
CA ASN A 296 10.78 18.24 -26.91
C ASN A 296 10.76 16.71 -26.87
N LEU A 297 11.54 16.06 -26.00
CA LEU A 297 11.52 14.61 -25.81
C LEU A 297 10.17 14.17 -25.24
N ASP A 298 9.61 13.14 -25.88
CA ASP A 298 8.26 12.63 -25.64
C ASP A 298 8.31 11.27 -24.92
N PHE A 299 8.14 11.32 -23.60
CA PHE A 299 8.19 10.15 -22.72
C PHE A 299 6.88 9.37 -22.65
N THR A 300 5.93 9.64 -23.56
CA THR A 300 4.72 8.82 -23.76
C THR A 300 4.97 7.59 -24.65
N LYS A 301 6.12 7.55 -25.35
CA LYS A 301 6.55 6.47 -26.26
C LYS A 301 7.43 5.46 -25.53
N PHE A 302 6.81 4.59 -24.75
CA PHE A 302 7.50 3.63 -23.88
C PHE A 302 8.38 2.63 -24.64
N GLU A 303 8.03 2.31 -25.88
CA GLU A 303 8.80 1.42 -26.75
C GLU A 303 10.22 1.93 -27.06
N ASN A 304 10.44 3.25 -26.98
CA ASN A 304 11.72 3.89 -27.25
C ASN A 304 12.41 4.35 -25.95
N PHE A 305 11.92 3.95 -24.78
CA PHE A 305 12.41 4.50 -23.52
C PHE A 305 13.90 4.21 -23.28
N THR A 306 14.38 3.05 -23.75
CA THR A 306 15.80 2.65 -23.71
C THR A 306 16.69 3.56 -24.56
N ASP A 307 16.17 4.11 -25.65
CA ASP A 307 16.91 4.99 -26.55
C ASP A 307 17.33 6.28 -25.83
N TYR A 308 16.51 6.78 -24.90
CA TYR A 308 16.84 7.97 -24.10
C TYR A 308 18.07 7.78 -23.20
N PHE A 309 18.41 6.54 -22.89
CA PHE A 309 19.59 6.18 -22.09
C PHE A 309 20.73 5.62 -22.96
N ASN A 310 20.57 5.58 -24.29
CA ASN A 310 21.51 4.97 -25.21
C ASN A 310 21.84 3.50 -24.86
N VAL A 311 20.82 2.72 -24.48
CA VAL A 311 20.96 1.28 -24.18
C VAL A 311 20.02 0.45 -25.04
N ASP A 312 20.37 -0.83 -25.27
CA ASP A 312 19.58 -1.72 -26.12
C ASP A 312 18.42 -2.39 -25.36
N LYS A 313 18.55 -2.53 -24.03
CA LYS A 313 17.61 -3.30 -23.22
C LYS A 313 17.19 -2.57 -21.94
N PRO A 314 15.95 -2.76 -21.46
CA PRO A 314 15.48 -2.14 -20.22
C PRO A 314 16.31 -2.52 -18.98
N GLU A 315 16.87 -3.74 -18.92
CA GLU A 315 17.76 -4.15 -17.84
C GLU A 315 19.06 -3.35 -17.77
N ASP A 316 19.48 -2.73 -18.87
CA ASP A 316 20.71 -1.96 -18.97
C ASP A 316 20.50 -0.49 -18.60
N ILE A 317 19.24 -0.06 -18.39
CA ILE A 317 18.94 1.29 -17.89
C ILE A 317 19.64 1.48 -16.53
N PRO A 318 20.46 2.53 -16.37
CA PRO A 318 21.16 2.80 -15.13
C PRO A 318 20.19 3.19 -14.02
N LYS A 319 20.61 3.04 -12.77
CA LYS A 319 19.81 3.56 -11.65
C LYS A 319 19.75 5.09 -11.77
N HIS A 320 18.57 5.67 -11.76
CA HIS A 320 18.38 7.11 -11.98
C HIS A 320 17.26 7.67 -11.10
N ARG A 321 17.11 8.99 -11.11
CA ARG A 321 16.01 9.71 -10.48
C ARG A 321 15.13 10.39 -11.52
N TRP A 322 13.95 10.83 -11.12
CA TRP A 322 13.07 11.64 -11.95
C TRP A 322 13.09 13.07 -11.42
N LEU A 323 13.29 14.02 -12.33
CA LEU A 323 13.50 15.42 -11.99
C LEU A 323 12.25 16.23 -12.31
N PRO A 324 11.87 17.19 -11.45
CA PRO A 324 10.77 18.09 -11.74
C PRO A 324 11.15 18.98 -12.92
N THR A 325 10.28 19.09 -13.91
CA THR A 325 10.51 19.98 -15.06
C THR A 325 10.30 21.46 -14.69
N ARG A 326 9.48 21.72 -13.65
CA ARG A 326 9.03 23.06 -13.23
C ARG A 326 8.38 23.86 -14.37
N ASN A 327 7.86 23.14 -15.36
CA ASN A 327 7.13 23.68 -16.48
C ASN A 327 5.90 22.81 -16.74
N GLU A 328 4.71 23.37 -16.50
CA GLU A 328 3.45 22.62 -16.62
C GLU A 328 3.19 22.14 -18.05
N THR A 329 3.73 22.80 -19.08
CA THR A 329 3.54 22.34 -20.47
C THR A 329 4.25 21.02 -20.74
N ASP A 330 5.29 20.67 -19.98
CA ASP A 330 5.99 19.40 -20.13
C ASP A 330 5.16 18.22 -19.59
N LEU A 331 4.03 18.49 -18.93
CA LEU A 331 3.11 17.43 -18.54
C LEU A 331 2.68 16.62 -19.77
N PHE A 332 2.38 17.29 -20.89
CA PHE A 332 1.91 16.66 -22.14
C PHE A 332 2.94 15.78 -22.85
N THR A 333 4.22 15.86 -22.47
CA THR A 333 5.32 15.05 -23.03
C THR A 333 5.99 14.18 -21.97
N SER A 334 5.43 14.13 -20.76
CA SER A 334 5.86 13.26 -19.68
C SER A 334 5.06 11.95 -19.68
N SER A 335 5.59 10.90 -19.06
CA SER A 335 4.99 9.55 -19.11
C SER A 335 3.55 9.51 -18.63
N ILE A 336 3.19 10.29 -17.61
CA ILE A 336 1.83 10.34 -17.06
C ILE A 336 0.80 10.88 -18.08
N ALA A 337 1.20 11.58 -19.14
CA ALA A 337 0.27 12.00 -20.20
C ALA A 337 -0.30 10.84 -21.01
N ALA A 338 0.33 9.66 -20.97
CA ALA A 338 -0.23 8.44 -21.58
C ALA A 338 -1.39 7.83 -20.76
N THR A 339 -1.82 8.47 -19.67
CA THR A 339 -2.95 8.03 -18.85
C THR A 339 -4.24 7.94 -19.68
N ASN A 340 -4.97 6.82 -19.54
CA ASN A 340 -6.30 6.63 -20.12
C ASN A 340 -7.33 6.21 -19.06
N ALA A 341 -8.61 6.26 -19.41
CA ALA A 341 -9.71 6.01 -18.48
C ALA A 341 -9.82 4.54 -18.08
N GLU A 342 -9.26 3.64 -18.89
CA GLU A 342 -9.24 2.20 -18.65
C GLU A 342 -8.17 1.81 -17.62
N GLY A 343 -7.22 2.68 -17.32
CA GLY A 343 -6.16 2.43 -16.34
C GLY A 343 -5.05 1.49 -16.82
N GLY A 344 -5.11 1.01 -18.06
CA GLY A 344 -4.19 0.02 -18.61
C GLY A 344 -2.71 0.43 -18.52
N PRO A 345 -2.33 1.64 -18.99
CA PRO A 345 -0.95 2.12 -18.89
C PRO A 345 -0.44 2.24 -17.45
N HIS A 346 -1.29 2.62 -16.49
CA HIS A 346 -0.93 2.65 -15.07
C HIS A 346 -0.62 1.26 -14.51
N LEU A 347 -1.19 0.19 -15.08
CA LEU A 347 -0.84 -1.19 -14.70
C LEU A 347 0.49 -1.64 -15.32
N THR A 348 0.77 -1.26 -16.58
CA THR A 348 1.84 -1.87 -17.38
C THR A 348 3.11 -1.06 -17.48
N GLN A 349 3.03 0.27 -17.38
CA GLN A 349 4.14 1.19 -17.61
C GLN A 349 4.71 1.65 -16.27
N TRP A 350 5.96 1.25 -15.98
CA TRP A 350 6.64 1.61 -14.73
C TRP A 350 7.05 3.08 -14.72
N GLU A 351 7.19 3.70 -15.89
CA GLU A 351 7.47 5.11 -16.12
C GLU A 351 6.35 5.99 -15.56
N ILE A 352 5.09 5.59 -15.76
CA ILE A 352 3.92 6.26 -15.17
C ILE A 352 3.95 6.10 -13.65
N GLY A 353 4.25 4.89 -13.16
CA GLY A 353 4.42 4.63 -11.73
C GLY A 353 5.49 5.53 -11.10
N ALA A 354 6.64 5.68 -11.78
CA ALA A 354 7.72 6.54 -11.32
C ALA A 354 7.26 8.00 -11.16
N GLN A 355 6.60 8.54 -12.18
CA GLN A 355 6.06 9.89 -12.13
C GLN A 355 4.97 10.06 -11.06
N ASN A 356 4.09 9.08 -10.88
CA ASN A 356 3.08 9.08 -9.80
C ASN A 356 3.75 9.19 -8.41
N HIS A 357 4.81 8.43 -8.15
CA HIS A 357 5.52 8.46 -6.87
C HIS A 357 6.26 9.77 -6.63
N TYR A 358 6.93 10.33 -7.65
CA TYR A 358 7.60 11.62 -7.51
C TYR A 358 6.62 12.78 -7.29
N GLY A 359 5.50 12.80 -8.04
CA GLY A 359 4.42 13.74 -7.77
C GLY A 359 3.85 13.57 -6.35
N PHE A 360 3.71 12.33 -5.89
CA PHE A 360 3.28 12.05 -4.53
C PHE A 360 4.24 12.59 -3.47
N PHE A 361 5.56 12.41 -3.62
CA PHE A 361 6.54 12.98 -2.69
C PHE A 361 6.46 14.51 -2.62
N GLU A 362 6.21 15.18 -3.74
CA GLU A 362 6.01 16.63 -3.78
C GLU A 362 4.79 17.06 -2.96
N HIS A 363 3.65 16.38 -3.13
CA HIS A 363 2.46 16.69 -2.33
C HIS A 363 2.60 16.29 -0.87
N LEU A 364 3.35 15.21 -0.59
CA LEU A 364 3.65 14.78 0.77
C LEU A 364 4.51 15.81 1.50
N GLU A 365 5.58 16.29 0.85
CA GLU A 365 6.47 17.33 1.37
C GLU A 365 5.71 18.64 1.66
N ASN A 366 4.82 19.04 0.76
CA ASN A 366 4.06 20.28 0.87
C ASN A 366 2.80 20.17 1.77
N ASN A 367 2.54 19.02 2.38
CA ASN A 367 1.33 18.75 3.15
C ASN A 367 0.03 19.00 2.35
N GLU A 368 0.04 18.58 1.08
CA GLU A 368 -1.04 18.77 0.12
C GLU A 368 -1.76 17.47 -0.27
N LEU A 369 -1.67 16.43 0.55
CA LEU A 369 -2.31 15.13 0.26
C LEU A 369 -3.83 15.25 0.04
N GLY A 370 -4.48 16.27 0.61
CA GLY A 370 -5.89 16.57 0.36
C GLY A 370 -6.26 16.78 -1.12
N ARG A 371 -5.28 17.10 -1.98
CA ARG A 371 -5.48 17.19 -3.43
C ARG A 371 -5.81 15.85 -4.09
N TYR A 372 -5.46 14.72 -3.46
CA TYR A 372 -5.79 13.39 -3.97
C TYR A 372 -7.26 13.01 -3.74
N TYR A 373 -8.01 13.77 -2.95
CA TYR A 373 -9.40 13.45 -2.65
C TYR A 373 -10.25 13.46 -3.94
N LEU A 374 -10.87 12.32 -4.23
CA LEU A 374 -11.69 12.04 -5.42
C LEU A 374 -13.09 12.68 -5.38
N SER A 375 -13.52 13.21 -4.23
CA SER A 375 -14.85 13.79 -4.06
C SER A 375 -14.82 15.32 -4.07
N LYS A 376 -15.74 15.93 -4.84
CA LYS A 376 -15.98 17.40 -4.90
C LYS A 376 -17.16 17.86 -4.03
N ASP A 377 -17.81 16.97 -3.29
CA ASP A 377 -18.89 17.38 -2.40
C ASP A 377 -18.28 18.03 -1.15
N TYR A 378 -18.15 19.37 -1.20
CA TYR A 378 -17.91 20.26 -0.05
C TYR A 378 -18.75 19.80 1.15
N GLY A 379 -18.16 18.94 2.00
CA GLY A 379 -18.66 18.55 3.31
C GLY A 379 -19.61 17.33 3.42
N LYS A 380 -19.84 16.47 2.41
CA LYS A 380 -20.83 15.36 2.58
C LYS A 380 -20.50 13.97 2.05
N GLY A 381 -19.63 13.79 1.05
CA GLY A 381 -19.34 12.46 0.50
C GLY A 381 -17.84 12.18 0.44
N THR A 382 -17.40 11.10 1.07
CA THR A 382 -16.00 10.64 0.99
C THR A 382 -15.86 9.39 0.11
N THR A 383 -16.94 8.90 -0.50
CA THR A 383 -16.94 7.62 -1.21
C THR A 383 -17.03 7.77 -2.72
N TRP A 384 -16.15 7.08 -3.44
CA TRP A 384 -16.25 6.87 -4.87
C TRP A 384 -16.77 5.46 -5.18
N ASN A 385 -17.83 5.33 -5.98
CA ASN A 385 -18.44 4.03 -6.26
C ASN A 385 -17.84 3.43 -7.54
N MET A 386 -17.23 2.24 -7.43
CA MET A 386 -16.57 1.59 -8.56
C MET A 386 -17.53 1.01 -9.60
N ARG A 387 -18.84 0.89 -9.32
CA ARG A 387 -19.86 0.45 -10.28
C ARG A 387 -19.54 -0.86 -11.02
N GLY A 388 -18.77 -1.75 -10.39
CA GLY A 388 -18.36 -3.04 -10.97
C GLY A 388 -17.16 -2.98 -11.92
N TYR A 389 -16.46 -1.83 -12.00
CA TYR A 389 -15.16 -1.76 -12.64
C TYR A 389 -14.10 -2.39 -11.76
N ARG A 390 -13.15 -3.11 -12.39
CA ARG A 390 -12.03 -3.75 -11.72
C ARG A 390 -11.19 -2.70 -10.99
N LEU A 391 -10.85 -2.99 -9.76
CA LEU A 391 -9.98 -2.16 -8.92
C LEU A 391 -8.83 -3.03 -8.40
N SER A 392 -7.65 -2.45 -8.24
CA SER A 392 -6.54 -3.16 -7.61
C SER A 392 -6.79 -3.32 -6.11
N ILE A 393 -6.54 -4.50 -5.55
CA ILE A 393 -6.89 -4.80 -4.14
C ILE A 393 -5.73 -4.57 -3.17
N ASN A 394 -4.80 -3.68 -3.50
CA ASN A 394 -3.56 -3.51 -2.74
C ASN A 394 -3.81 -3.11 -1.28
N PHE A 395 -4.90 -2.37 -1.03
CA PHE A 395 -5.32 -1.96 0.30
C PHE A 395 -6.85 -1.90 0.40
N ILE A 396 -7.46 -2.91 1.03
CA ILE A 396 -8.93 -3.03 1.10
C ILE A 396 -9.41 -3.43 2.49
N VAL A 397 -10.64 -3.04 2.82
CA VAL A 397 -11.30 -3.30 4.10
C VAL A 397 -12.60 -4.07 3.86
N MET A 398 -12.77 -5.18 4.58
CA MET A 398 -13.88 -6.12 4.40
C MET A 398 -14.40 -6.66 5.74
N HIS A 399 -15.68 -7.05 5.77
CA HIS A 399 -16.18 -7.84 6.89
C HIS A 399 -15.70 -9.29 6.78
N GLY A 400 -15.29 -9.86 7.91
CA GLY A 400 -14.89 -11.27 8.01
C GLY A 400 -16.00 -12.23 7.63
N ALA A 401 -17.26 -11.89 7.94
CA ALA A 401 -18.42 -12.65 7.50
C ALA A 401 -18.49 -12.76 5.97
N ASP A 402 -18.26 -11.67 5.24
CA ASP A 402 -18.30 -11.67 3.77
C ASP A 402 -17.19 -12.54 3.16
N VAL A 403 -15.98 -12.47 3.71
CA VAL A 403 -14.88 -13.33 3.23
C VAL A 403 -15.18 -14.80 3.51
N LEU A 404 -15.70 -15.12 4.69
CA LEU A 404 -15.99 -16.51 5.09
C LEU A 404 -17.21 -17.10 4.39
N ASP A 405 -18.26 -16.30 4.15
CA ASP A 405 -19.48 -16.76 3.47
C ASP A 405 -19.29 -16.99 1.98
N TYR A 406 -18.30 -16.32 1.38
CA TYR A 406 -18.02 -16.38 -0.04
C TYR A 406 -16.59 -16.87 -0.36
N MET A 407 -15.97 -17.61 0.56
CA MET A 407 -14.61 -18.14 0.40
C MET A 407 -14.48 -18.91 -0.92
N ASP A 408 -15.41 -19.82 -1.21
CA ASP A 408 -15.39 -20.61 -2.46
C ASP A 408 -15.46 -19.74 -3.72
N VAL A 409 -16.06 -18.56 -3.66
CA VAL A 409 -16.11 -17.61 -4.80
C VAL A 409 -14.78 -16.90 -4.94
N ILE A 410 -14.15 -16.53 -3.83
CA ILE A 410 -12.85 -15.86 -3.79
C ILE A 410 -11.75 -16.83 -4.26
N THR A 411 -11.77 -18.09 -3.81
CA THR A 411 -10.68 -19.06 -4.03
C THR A 411 -10.95 -20.07 -5.15
N GLY A 412 -12.20 -20.33 -5.50
CA GLY A 412 -12.59 -21.43 -6.40
C GLY A 412 -12.37 -21.20 -7.90
N HIS A 413 -11.61 -20.17 -8.32
CA HIS A 413 -11.46 -19.84 -9.73
C HIS A 413 -10.14 -20.37 -10.34
N PRO A 414 -10.17 -21.09 -11.49
CA PRO A 414 -8.97 -21.73 -12.07
C PRO A 414 -7.81 -20.79 -12.44
N GLN A 415 -8.06 -19.48 -12.54
CA GLN A 415 -7.08 -18.48 -12.98
C GLN A 415 -6.44 -17.69 -11.83
N GLY A 416 -6.94 -17.83 -10.59
CA GLY A 416 -6.34 -17.18 -9.42
C GLY A 416 -6.39 -15.63 -9.39
N ASP A 417 -7.30 -15.00 -10.15
CA ASP A 417 -7.48 -13.54 -10.19
C ASP A 417 -8.50 -13.09 -9.13
N ASP A 418 -8.07 -13.08 -7.87
CA ASP A 418 -8.85 -12.63 -6.71
C ASP A 418 -9.31 -11.17 -6.83
N GLU A 419 -8.51 -10.30 -7.45
CA GLU A 419 -8.88 -8.92 -7.80
C GLU A 419 -10.16 -8.86 -8.63
N HIS A 420 -10.25 -9.65 -9.71
CA HIS A 420 -11.47 -9.72 -10.52
C HIS A 420 -12.65 -10.31 -9.74
N GLN A 421 -12.42 -11.36 -8.93
CA GLN A 421 -13.49 -11.97 -8.13
C GLN A 421 -14.08 -10.97 -7.12
N LEU A 422 -13.23 -10.31 -6.36
CA LEU A 422 -13.65 -9.39 -5.28
C LEU A 422 -14.26 -8.09 -5.81
N THR A 423 -13.75 -7.56 -6.94
CA THR A 423 -14.13 -6.21 -7.40
C THR A 423 -15.14 -6.19 -8.54
N VAL A 424 -15.32 -7.30 -9.25
CA VAL A 424 -16.23 -7.40 -10.39
C VAL A 424 -17.30 -8.46 -10.17
N GLU A 425 -16.92 -9.72 -9.95
CA GLU A 425 -17.88 -10.84 -9.89
C GLU A 425 -18.74 -10.83 -8.64
N MET A 426 -18.13 -10.76 -7.45
CA MET A 426 -18.87 -10.75 -6.19
C MET A 426 -19.82 -9.56 -6.08
N PRO A 427 -19.43 -8.31 -6.41
CA PRO A 427 -20.35 -7.18 -6.41
C PRO A 427 -21.55 -7.38 -7.33
N ARG A 428 -21.34 -8.00 -8.50
CA ARG A 428 -22.40 -8.31 -9.47
C ARG A 428 -23.34 -9.40 -8.93
N LEU A 429 -22.79 -10.46 -8.36
CA LEU A 429 -23.53 -11.59 -7.78
C LEU A 429 -24.37 -11.16 -6.58
N LEU A 430 -23.75 -10.43 -5.65
CA LEU A 430 -24.33 -10.03 -4.37
C LEU A 430 -25.14 -8.73 -4.45
N ARG A 431 -25.01 -7.98 -5.55
CA ARG A 431 -25.59 -6.63 -5.74
C ARG A 431 -25.15 -5.65 -4.65
N ARG A 432 -23.91 -5.79 -4.19
CA ARG A 432 -23.27 -4.97 -3.15
C ARG A 432 -22.06 -4.26 -3.76
N PRO A 433 -21.97 -2.91 -3.71
CA PRO A 433 -20.92 -2.19 -4.41
C PRO A 433 -19.55 -2.31 -3.73
N VAL A 434 -18.50 -2.17 -4.53
CA VAL A 434 -17.18 -1.75 -4.05
C VAL A 434 -17.12 -0.23 -4.05
N LEU A 435 -16.68 0.34 -2.94
CA LEU A 435 -16.46 1.78 -2.80
C LEU A 435 -14.98 2.04 -2.56
N VAL A 436 -14.52 3.23 -2.93
CA VAL A 436 -13.21 3.77 -2.59
C VAL A 436 -13.42 4.88 -1.58
N GLU A 437 -12.73 4.81 -0.45
CA GLU A 437 -12.68 5.90 0.53
C GLU A 437 -11.66 6.94 0.06
N SER A 438 -12.18 8.04 -0.49
CA SER A 438 -11.45 9.15 -1.10
C SER A 438 -10.36 9.72 -0.23
N GLN A 439 -10.56 9.77 1.09
CA GLN A 439 -9.64 10.39 2.03
C GLN A 439 -8.69 9.39 2.70
N SER A 440 -8.81 8.10 2.39
CA SER A 440 -7.90 7.05 2.85
C SER A 440 -6.76 6.91 1.87
N ILE A 441 -5.70 7.72 2.02
CA ILE A 441 -4.60 7.76 1.04
C ILE A 441 -3.54 6.72 1.40
N VAL A 442 -3.16 5.92 0.41
CA VAL A 442 -2.14 4.87 0.52
C VAL A 442 -1.28 4.92 -0.75
N SER A 443 0.00 4.57 -0.69
CA SER A 443 0.83 4.40 -1.89
C SER A 443 1.30 2.96 -2.04
N HIS A 444 1.08 2.41 -3.23
CA HIS A 444 1.52 1.07 -3.61
C HIS A 444 2.70 1.18 -4.60
N PHE A 445 3.78 0.45 -4.35
CA PHE A 445 5.03 0.66 -5.07
C PHE A 445 4.97 0.18 -6.52
N SER A 446 4.64 -1.09 -6.81
CA SER A 446 4.71 -1.56 -8.19
C SER A 446 3.84 -2.77 -8.48
N TYR A 447 3.19 -2.79 -9.63
CA TYR A 447 2.57 -4.02 -10.15
C TYR A 447 3.61 -4.94 -10.79
N GLY A 448 3.28 -6.23 -10.93
CA GLY A 448 4.14 -7.22 -11.60
C GLY A 448 4.68 -6.76 -12.97
N PRO A 449 3.83 -6.19 -13.85
CA PRO A 449 4.30 -5.62 -15.13
C PRO A 449 5.24 -4.41 -14.98
N GLN A 450 5.14 -3.62 -13.90
CA GLN A 450 5.99 -2.46 -13.61
C GLN A 450 7.38 -2.86 -13.06
N ARG A 451 7.99 -3.92 -13.61
CA ARG A 451 9.17 -4.58 -13.05
C ARG A 451 10.41 -3.69 -12.94
N TRP A 452 10.52 -2.61 -13.71
CA TRP A 452 11.71 -1.76 -13.77
C TRP A 452 11.70 -0.57 -12.82
N LEU A 453 10.67 -0.42 -11.97
CA LEU A 453 10.63 0.69 -11.01
C LEU A 453 11.81 0.68 -10.01
N HIS A 454 12.41 -0.49 -9.75
CA HIS A 454 13.61 -0.64 -8.94
C HIS A 454 14.87 0.01 -9.56
N LYS A 455 14.82 0.40 -10.84
CA LYS A 455 15.85 1.22 -11.50
C LYS A 455 15.77 2.69 -11.10
N THR A 456 14.77 3.08 -10.31
CA THR A 456 14.70 4.41 -9.71
C THR A 456 15.24 4.42 -8.28
N ASP A 457 15.41 5.59 -7.69
CA ASP A 457 15.70 5.76 -6.26
C ASP A 457 14.43 5.89 -5.37
N ILE A 458 13.24 5.63 -5.92
CA ILE A 458 11.94 5.83 -5.25
C ILE A 458 11.82 5.02 -3.97
N MET A 459 12.29 3.76 -3.99
CA MET A 459 12.25 2.90 -2.82
C MET A 459 13.05 3.51 -1.67
N GLU A 460 14.27 3.98 -1.96
CA GLU A 460 15.11 4.65 -0.96
C GLU A 460 14.49 5.97 -0.44
N ARG A 461 13.76 6.71 -1.29
CA ARG A 461 13.01 7.90 -0.85
C ARG A 461 11.90 7.55 0.13
N TYR A 462 11.12 6.49 -0.12
CA TYR A 462 10.12 6.01 0.84
C TYR A 462 10.76 5.56 2.15
N PHE A 463 11.91 4.88 2.09
CA PHE A 463 12.68 4.53 3.29
C PHE A 463 13.07 5.75 4.10
N ASN A 464 13.65 6.76 3.45
CA ASN A 464 14.09 8.00 4.10
C ASN A 464 12.89 8.75 4.70
N TYR A 465 11.77 8.88 3.98
CA TYR A 465 10.55 9.48 4.53
C TYR A 465 10.04 8.72 5.75
N ALA A 466 9.95 7.39 5.67
CA ALA A 466 9.47 6.56 6.78
C ALA A 466 10.39 6.68 7.99
N ASN A 467 11.71 6.67 7.80
CA ASN A 467 12.68 6.85 8.87
C ASN A 467 12.53 8.22 9.56
N ASP A 468 12.32 9.28 8.78
CA ASP A 468 12.26 10.65 9.30
C ASP A 468 10.92 10.96 10.01
N ASN A 469 9.82 10.30 9.61
CA ASN A 469 8.46 10.74 9.99
C ASN A 469 7.57 9.65 10.60
N VAL A 470 7.87 8.38 10.38
CA VAL A 470 6.93 7.27 10.65
C VAL A 470 7.51 6.28 11.65
N CYS A 471 8.73 5.80 11.40
CA CYS A 471 9.35 4.78 12.22
C CYS A 471 9.53 5.31 13.65
N PRO A 472 9.09 4.56 14.68
CA PRO A 472 9.31 4.96 16.06
C PRO A 472 10.81 5.02 16.38
N GLU A 473 11.23 5.96 17.23
CA GLU A 473 12.63 6.05 17.72
C GLU A 473 13.13 4.72 18.33
N GLN A 474 12.20 3.87 18.80
CA GLN A 474 12.43 2.55 19.36
C GLN A 474 11.95 1.45 18.41
N SER A 475 12.42 1.48 17.15
CA SER A 475 11.97 0.47 16.19
C SER A 475 12.32 -0.96 16.66
N LEU A 476 11.42 -1.93 16.55
CA LEU A 476 11.65 -3.33 16.97
C LEU A 476 12.76 -3.97 16.12
N ILE A 477 12.76 -3.63 14.84
CA ILE A 477 13.84 -3.90 13.90
C ILE A 477 14.22 -2.60 13.23
N ASP A 478 15.52 -2.32 13.19
CA ASP A 478 16.04 -1.17 12.49
C ASP A 478 15.78 -1.32 10.97
N PRO A 479 14.98 -0.45 10.33
CA PRO A 479 14.72 -0.52 8.89
C PRO A 479 16.00 -0.31 8.05
N MET A 480 17.01 0.35 8.63
CA MET A 480 18.33 0.56 8.04
C MET A 480 19.28 -0.62 8.29
N ASN A 481 19.08 -1.35 9.39
CA ASN A 481 19.85 -2.55 9.71
C ASN A 481 18.93 -3.69 10.17
N PRO A 482 18.31 -4.43 9.23
CA PRO A 482 17.27 -5.38 9.55
C PRO A 482 17.78 -6.69 10.21
N THR A 483 19.05 -6.73 10.59
CA THR A 483 19.64 -7.76 11.47
C THR A 483 19.68 -7.32 12.95
N LYS A 484 19.53 -6.01 13.21
CA LYS A 484 19.54 -5.42 14.54
C LYS A 484 18.13 -5.40 15.11
N THR A 485 17.91 -6.20 16.15
CA THR A 485 16.67 -6.19 16.94
C THR A 485 16.89 -5.40 18.22
N TRP A 486 15.90 -4.58 18.59
CA TRP A 486 15.90 -3.88 19.87
C TRP A 486 14.92 -4.59 20.79
N LYS A 487 15.38 -4.99 21.99
CA LYS A 487 14.48 -5.56 23.00
C LYS A 487 13.64 -4.42 23.59
N LEU A 488 12.32 -4.61 23.63
CA LEU A 488 11.43 -3.80 24.47
C LEU A 488 11.92 -3.82 25.92
N PRO A 489 11.93 -2.67 26.63
CA PRO A 489 12.16 -2.68 28.07
C PRO A 489 11.13 -3.58 28.74
N SER A 490 11.60 -4.58 29.49
CA SER A 490 10.74 -5.41 30.32
C SER A 490 9.95 -4.53 31.29
N ASN A 491 8.62 -4.61 31.25
CA ASN A 491 7.76 -3.97 32.24
C ASN A 491 8.22 -4.37 33.66
N PRO A 492 8.49 -3.42 34.56
CA PRO A 492 8.83 -3.74 35.94
C PRO A 492 7.55 -4.08 36.70
N ALA A 493 7.09 -5.32 36.61
CA ALA A 493 6.02 -5.83 37.48
C ALA A 493 6.16 -7.32 37.75
N THR A 494 7.04 -7.68 38.70
CA THR A 494 6.76 -8.61 39.81
C THR A 494 8.03 -8.82 40.62
N SER A 495 8.24 -7.98 41.64
CA SER A 495 9.13 -8.35 42.74
C SER A 495 8.38 -9.31 43.67
N PRO A 496 8.93 -10.49 44.01
CA PRO A 496 8.29 -11.38 44.97
C PRO A 496 8.31 -10.71 46.35
N GLN A 497 7.15 -10.63 46.99
CA GLN A 497 7.02 -10.16 48.37
C GLN A 497 7.86 -11.05 49.30
N SER A 498 8.95 -10.50 49.83
CA SER A 498 9.62 -11.04 51.01
C SER A 498 8.82 -10.62 52.25
N SER A 499 8.26 -11.62 52.93
CA SER A 499 7.60 -11.47 54.22
C SER A 499 8.56 -10.93 55.29
N PRO A 500 8.18 -9.97 56.16
CA PRO A 500 8.94 -9.68 57.35
C PRO A 500 8.50 -10.58 58.51
N SER A 501 9.45 -11.36 59.01
CA SER A 501 9.38 -12.10 60.26
C SER A 501 9.24 -11.17 61.47
N SER A 502 8.40 -11.62 62.39
CA SER A 502 8.06 -11.08 63.70
C SER A 502 9.22 -10.92 64.70
N ALA A 503 9.21 -9.81 65.45
CA ALA A 503 9.40 -9.68 66.91
C ALA A 503 9.79 -8.22 67.26
N SER A 504 9.58 -7.64 68.43
CA SER A 504 8.51 -7.62 69.43
C SER A 504 8.84 -6.42 70.35
N THR A 505 7.83 -5.77 70.92
CA THR A 505 7.85 -5.04 72.21
C THR A 505 8.88 -3.93 72.46
N THR A 506 8.44 -2.66 72.51
CA THR A 506 8.12 -1.92 73.77
C THR A 506 7.67 -0.47 73.49
N LYS A 507 6.64 -0.03 74.21
CA LYS A 507 6.10 1.37 74.30
C LYS A 507 6.91 2.19 75.34
N PRO A 508 6.52 3.43 75.72
CA PRO A 508 6.22 4.67 74.98
C PRO A 508 6.90 5.91 75.63
N THR A 509 6.91 7.12 75.01
CA THR A 509 6.64 8.39 75.76
C THR A 509 6.42 9.62 74.88
N LEU A 510 5.44 10.42 75.30
CA LEU A 510 5.11 11.77 74.84
C LEU A 510 6.21 12.79 75.15
N SER A 511 6.32 13.85 74.33
CA SER A 511 6.38 15.24 74.84
C SER A 511 6.07 16.26 73.75
N LEU A 512 4.98 17.03 73.95
CA LEU A 512 4.72 18.32 73.30
C LEU A 512 5.66 19.42 73.85
N ARG A 513 6.03 20.39 73.01
CA ARG A 513 6.06 21.87 73.25
C ARG A 513 6.78 22.53 72.06
N PHE A 514 6.09 23.24 71.17
CA PHE A 514 5.72 24.66 71.20
C PHE A 514 6.86 25.69 71.14
N PHE A 515 6.77 26.49 70.05
CA PHE A 515 6.99 27.94 69.89
C PHE A 515 8.32 28.54 69.39
N ARG A 516 8.16 29.19 68.21
CA ARG A 516 8.61 30.54 67.79
C ARG A 516 10.10 30.77 67.48
N ARG A 517 10.39 31.07 66.22
CA ARG A 517 10.26 32.45 65.70
C ARG A 517 9.82 32.47 64.25
#